data_AF-A0A352J0R5-F1
#
_entry.id   AF-A0A352J0R5-F1
#
_cell.length_a   1.000
_cell.length_b   1.000
_cell.length_c   1.000
_cell.angle_alpha   90.00
_cell.angle_beta   90.00
_cell.angle_gamma   90.00
#
_symmetry.space_group_name_H-M   'P 1'
#
loop_
_entity.id
_entity.type
_entity.pdbx_description
1 polymer ?
#
loop_
_entity_poly.entity_id
_entity_poly.type
_entity_poly.pdbx_seq_one_letter_code
_entity_poly.pdbx_strand_id
1 'polypeptide(L)'
;MEIDFVITWVDMNDPRWQKDFAIYSGKIDNTVNELSEARFRDYGLLKYWFRGIEKFTPWVRKIHFVTCGQKPEWLNENHSKLHIVNHEDFIPEQYLPVFNSNLIEIYLHK
;
A
#
# COMPACT_ATOMS: atom_id res chain seq x y z
N MET A 1 21.64 -15.01 5.42
CA MET A 1 21.06 -13.66 5.26
C MET A 1 19.57 -13.84 5.14
N GLU A 2 18.80 -13.23 6.01
CA GLU A 2 17.33 -13.24 5.90
C GLU A 2 16.90 -12.14 4.92
N ILE A 3 15.84 -12.41 4.15
CA ILE A 3 15.32 -11.48 3.15
C ILE A 3 13.82 -11.30 3.40
N ASP A 4 13.41 -10.04 3.37
CA ASP A 4 12.02 -9.63 3.47
C ASP A 4 11.59 -8.91 2.20
N PHE A 5 10.29 -8.95 1.92
CA PHE A 5 9.69 -8.13 0.88
C PHE A 5 8.91 -6.99 1.51
N VAL A 6 8.98 -5.82 0.90
CA VAL A 6 8.17 -4.65 1.25
C VAL A 6 7.34 -4.30 0.02
N ILE A 7 6.04 -4.14 0.20
CA ILE A 7 5.12 -3.78 -0.88
C ILE A 7 4.07 -2.80 -0.38
N THR A 8 3.89 -1.72 -1.13
CA THR A 8 2.88 -0.69 -0.88
C THR A 8 1.61 -0.99 -1.68
N TRP A 9 0.44 -0.73 -1.11
CA TRP A 9 -0.82 -0.84 -1.83
C TRP A 9 -1.90 0.10 -1.27
N VAL A 10 -2.81 0.50 -2.15
CA VAL A 10 -4.00 1.29 -1.85
C VAL A 10 -5.16 0.83 -2.73
N ASP A 11 -6.38 0.86 -2.19
CA ASP A 11 -7.63 0.76 -2.92
C ASP A 11 -8.22 2.16 -3.12
N MET A 12 -8.17 2.65 -4.36
CA MET A 12 -8.77 3.92 -4.75
C MET A 12 -10.31 3.93 -4.67
N ASN A 13 -10.95 2.77 -4.53
CA ASN A 13 -12.40 2.66 -4.44
C ASN A 13 -12.92 2.75 -3.00
N ASP A 14 -12.04 2.80 -1.99
CA ASP A 14 -12.45 3.02 -0.60
C ASP A 14 -13.07 4.43 -0.47
N PRO A 15 -14.34 4.56 -0.06
CA PRO A 15 -15.00 5.85 0.07
C PRO A 15 -14.31 6.80 1.05
N ARG A 16 -13.64 6.28 2.09
CA ARG A 16 -12.87 7.11 3.04
C ARG A 16 -11.64 7.69 2.36
N TRP A 17 -10.90 6.84 1.64
CA TRP A 17 -9.73 7.27 0.88
C TRP A 17 -10.10 8.33 -0.16
N GLN A 18 -11.18 8.12 -0.92
CA GLN A 18 -11.66 9.09 -1.91
C GLN A 18 -12.03 10.43 -1.28
N LYS A 19 -12.68 10.40 -0.10
CA LYS A 19 -13.03 11.61 0.63
C LYS A 19 -11.78 12.37 1.07
N ASP A 20 -10.79 11.69 1.64
CA ASP A 20 -9.57 12.34 2.12
C ASP A 20 -8.74 12.86 0.93
N PHE A 21 -8.60 12.07 -0.13
CA PHE A 21 -7.94 12.51 -1.36
C PHE A 21 -8.60 13.78 -1.93
N ALA A 22 -9.94 13.83 -1.96
CA ALA A 22 -10.70 14.99 -2.41
C ALA A 22 -10.44 16.26 -1.57
N ILE A 23 -10.25 16.11 -0.26
CA ILE A 23 -9.99 17.22 0.66
C ILE A 23 -8.57 17.77 0.49
N TYR A 24 -7.57 16.89 0.39
CA TYR A 24 -6.15 17.28 0.46
C TYR A 24 -5.45 17.39 -0.89
N SER A 25 -5.91 16.67 -1.90
CA SER A 25 -5.31 16.63 -3.25
C SER A 25 -6.26 17.08 -4.36
N GLY A 26 -7.53 17.31 -4.04
CA GLY A 26 -8.56 17.65 -5.02
C GLY A 26 -9.13 16.41 -5.70
N LYS A 27 -9.78 16.59 -6.84
CA LYS A 27 -10.45 15.47 -7.53
C LYS A 27 -9.46 14.74 -8.42
N ILE A 28 -9.74 13.46 -8.65
CA ILE A 28 -9.09 12.69 -9.71
C ILE A 28 -9.22 13.45 -11.03
N ASP A 29 -8.09 13.66 -11.68
CA ASP A 29 -7.96 14.37 -12.95
C ASP A 29 -6.91 13.67 -13.80
N ASN A 30 -7.35 12.96 -14.84
CA ASN A 30 -6.45 12.23 -15.73
C ASN A 30 -5.62 13.13 -16.66
N THR A 31 -5.86 14.45 -16.65
CA THR A 31 -4.99 15.42 -17.34
C THR A 31 -3.76 15.81 -16.50
N VAL A 32 -3.79 15.52 -15.19
CA VAL A 32 -2.70 15.78 -14.25
C VAL A 32 -2.14 14.44 -13.76
N ASN A 33 -0.88 14.16 -14.08
CA ASN A 33 -0.24 12.87 -13.81
C ASN A 33 -0.26 12.43 -12.32
N GLU A 34 -0.19 13.38 -11.40
CA GLU A 34 -0.23 13.14 -9.94
C GLU A 34 -1.64 12.82 -9.43
N LEU A 35 -2.68 13.25 -10.17
CA LEU A 35 -4.09 13.07 -9.83
C LEU A 35 -4.77 12.00 -10.70
N SER A 36 -4.02 11.35 -11.58
CA SER A 36 -4.57 10.35 -12.48
C SER A 36 -4.91 9.05 -11.75
N GLU A 37 -6.03 8.45 -12.13
CA GLU A 37 -6.44 7.10 -11.68
C GLU A 37 -5.34 6.06 -11.88
N ALA A 38 -4.52 6.21 -12.92
CA ALA A 38 -3.46 5.26 -13.24
C ALA A 38 -2.43 5.11 -12.10
N ARG A 39 -2.35 6.08 -11.19
CA ARG A 39 -1.49 6.04 -9.99
C ARG A 39 -2.03 5.16 -8.87
N PHE A 40 -3.34 4.93 -8.83
CA PHE A 40 -4.02 4.30 -7.70
C PHE A 40 -4.85 3.06 -8.08
N ARG A 41 -5.04 2.82 -9.38
CA ARG A 41 -5.88 1.73 -9.89
C ARG A 41 -5.32 0.36 -9.51
N ASP A 42 -6.16 -0.44 -8.85
CA ASP A 42 -5.91 -1.87 -8.64
C ASP A 42 -6.53 -2.70 -9.78
N TYR A 43 -5.73 -3.59 -10.37
CA TYR A 43 -6.15 -4.55 -11.39
C TYR A 43 -6.57 -5.92 -10.80
N GLY A 44 -6.61 -6.05 -9.47
CA GLY A 44 -6.92 -7.29 -8.77
C GLY A 44 -5.81 -8.35 -8.87
N LEU A 45 -4.59 -7.92 -9.23
CA LEU A 45 -3.44 -8.80 -9.44
C LEU A 45 -2.70 -9.14 -8.14
N LEU A 46 -2.88 -8.33 -7.10
CA LEU A 46 -2.15 -8.46 -5.84
C LEU A 46 -2.32 -9.85 -5.19
N LYS A 47 -3.51 -10.45 -5.26
CA LYS A 47 -3.76 -11.82 -4.76
C LYS A 47 -2.89 -12.87 -5.43
N TYR A 48 -2.59 -12.69 -6.73
CA TYR A 48 -1.73 -13.61 -7.48
C TYR A 48 -0.26 -13.37 -7.16
N TRP A 49 0.13 -12.12 -6.90
CA TRP A 49 1.48 -11.80 -6.41
C TRP A 49 1.77 -12.50 -5.08
N PHE A 50 0.86 -12.41 -4.09
CA PHE A 50 1.01 -13.13 -2.81
C PHE A 50 1.06 -14.66 -2.98
N ARG A 51 0.19 -15.24 -3.82
CA ARG A 51 0.23 -16.68 -4.14
C ARG A 51 1.54 -17.09 -4.82
N GLY A 52 2.07 -16.22 -5.68
CA GLY A 52 3.37 -16.42 -6.31
C GLY A 52 4.50 -16.50 -5.28
N ILE A 53 4.51 -15.58 -4.32
CA ILE A 53 5.51 -15.55 -3.25
C ILE A 53 5.44 -16.79 -2.37
N GLU A 54 4.24 -17.17 -1.95
CA GLU A 54 4.03 -18.37 -1.14
C GLU A 54 4.58 -19.63 -1.84
N LYS A 55 4.33 -19.74 -3.16
CA LYS A 55 4.74 -20.91 -3.95
C LYS A 55 6.22 -20.91 -4.32
N PHE A 56 6.77 -19.77 -4.72
CA PHE A 56 8.08 -19.70 -5.40
C PHE A 56 9.20 -19.10 -4.54
N THR A 57 8.86 -18.43 -3.44
CA THR A 57 9.84 -17.85 -2.51
C THR A 57 9.56 -18.28 -1.06
N PRO A 58 9.51 -19.59 -0.76
CA PRO A 58 9.26 -20.07 0.61
C PRO A 58 10.37 -19.69 1.60
N TRP A 59 11.54 -19.26 1.10
CA TRP A 59 12.66 -18.76 1.88
C TRP A 59 12.47 -17.32 2.37
N VAL A 60 11.51 -16.55 1.83
CA VAL A 60 11.25 -15.19 2.31
C VAL A 60 10.81 -15.25 3.77
N ARG A 61 11.36 -14.38 4.61
CA ARG A 61 11.08 -14.39 6.04
C ARG A 61 9.79 -13.66 6.34
N LYS A 62 9.70 -12.37 5.98
CA LYS A 62 8.50 -11.54 6.15
C LYS A 62 8.10 -10.80 4.88
N ILE A 63 6.81 -10.48 4.79
CA ILE A 63 6.24 -9.55 3.83
C ILE A 63 5.66 -8.38 4.63
N HIS A 64 6.27 -7.21 4.50
CA HIS A 64 5.79 -5.96 5.03
C HIS A 64 4.81 -5.37 4.02
N PHE A 65 3.52 -5.49 4.32
CA PHE A 65 2.44 -5.00 3.49
C PHE A 65 2.01 -3.63 3.99
N VAL A 66 2.50 -2.59 3.32
CA VAL A 66 2.32 -1.20 3.70
C VAL A 66 1.06 -0.64 3.02
N THR A 67 0.10 -0.20 3.82
CA THR A 67 -1.17 0.34 3.31
C THR A 67 -1.52 1.67 4.00
N CYS A 68 -2.65 2.27 3.63
CA CYS A 68 -3.25 3.40 4.33
C CYS A 68 -4.36 2.94 5.30
N GLY A 69 -4.09 1.87 6.05
CA GLY A 69 -5.07 1.23 6.96
C GLY A 69 -6.07 0.30 6.27
N GLN A 70 -6.00 0.17 4.95
CA GLN A 70 -6.85 -0.71 4.14
C GLN A 70 -6.33 -2.15 4.14
N LYS A 71 -7.25 -3.09 3.94
CA LYS A 71 -6.96 -4.52 3.87
C LYS A 71 -7.83 -5.18 2.79
N PRO A 72 -7.25 -5.91 1.81
CA PRO A 72 -8.05 -6.66 0.85
C PRO A 72 -8.85 -7.78 1.54
N GLU A 73 -10.11 -7.97 1.14
CA GLU A 73 -11.01 -8.96 1.75
C GLU A 73 -10.50 -10.40 1.68
N TRP A 74 -9.70 -10.72 0.66
CA TRP A 74 -9.13 -12.06 0.44
C TRP A 74 -7.86 -12.33 1.27
N LEU A 75 -7.34 -11.33 1.99
CA LEU A 75 -6.07 -11.43 2.70
C LEU A 75 -6.24 -12.17 4.03
N ASN A 76 -5.43 -13.21 4.27
CA ASN A 76 -5.35 -13.84 5.58
C ASN A 76 -4.39 -13.05 6.48
N GLU A 77 -4.95 -12.16 7.31
CA GLU A 77 -4.18 -11.30 8.23
C GLU A 77 -3.36 -12.08 9.26
N ASN A 78 -3.77 -13.30 9.58
CA ASN A 78 -3.13 -14.13 10.60
C ASN A 78 -1.94 -14.95 10.07
N HIS A 79 -1.54 -14.75 8.81
CA HIS A 79 -0.42 -15.47 8.22
C HIS A 79 0.90 -15.05 8.90
N SER A 80 1.67 -16.01 9.41
CA SER A 80 2.87 -15.75 10.23
C SER A 80 3.94 -14.88 9.54
N LYS A 81 4.09 -15.03 8.22
CA LYS A 81 5.01 -14.24 7.40
C LYS A 81 4.48 -12.86 6.99
N LEU A 82 3.20 -12.58 7.21
CA LEU A 82 2.62 -11.29 6.88
C LEU A 82 2.85 -10.30 8.03
N HIS A 83 3.11 -9.05 7.68
CA HIS A 83 3.15 -7.93 8.59
C HIS A 83 2.46 -6.76 7.92
N ILE A 84 1.23 -6.45 8.34
CA ILE A 84 0.45 -5.33 7.81
C ILE A 84 0.87 -4.09 8.58
N VAL A 85 1.24 -3.03 7.87
CA VAL A 85 1.75 -1.78 8.44
C VAL A 85 0.94 -0.62 7.85
N ASN A 86 0.41 0.27 8.69
CA ASN A 86 -0.17 1.52 8.18
C ASN A 86 0.97 2.54 8.02
N HIS A 87 1.03 3.23 6.89
CA HIS A 87 2.11 4.18 6.65
C HIS A 87 2.10 5.36 7.63
N GLU A 88 0.93 5.69 8.19
CA GLU A 88 0.79 6.71 9.23
C GLU A 88 1.52 6.34 10.54
N ASP A 89 1.80 5.05 10.78
CA ASP A 89 2.46 4.59 12.00
C ASP A 89 3.95 4.98 12.05
N PHE A 90 4.57 5.28 10.90
CA PHE A 90 6.01 5.56 10.80
C PHE A 90 6.35 6.86 10.06
N ILE A 91 5.38 7.50 9.41
CA ILE A 91 5.56 8.81 8.77
C ILE A 91 5.25 9.92 9.80
N PRO A 92 6.11 10.95 9.95
CA PRO A 92 5.84 12.06 10.86
C PRO A 92 4.53 12.79 10.53
N GLU A 93 3.74 13.13 11.56
CA GLU A 93 2.40 13.71 11.42
C GLU A 93 2.33 14.95 10.52
N GLN A 94 3.37 15.78 10.50
CA GLN A 94 3.41 16.98 9.65
C GLN A 94 3.42 16.68 8.13
N TYR A 95 3.66 15.43 7.74
CA TYR A 95 3.65 14.97 6.36
C TYR A 95 2.39 14.17 6.01
N LEU A 96 1.45 14.03 6.94
CA LEU A 96 0.20 13.31 6.77
C LEU A 96 -0.99 14.27 6.53
N PRO A 97 -2.02 13.84 5.78
CA PRO A 97 -2.09 12.59 5.02
C PRO A 97 -1.25 12.63 3.74
N VAL A 98 -0.82 11.45 3.28
CA VAL A 98 0.01 11.31 2.07
C VAL A 98 -0.58 10.30 1.09
N PHE A 99 -0.54 10.64 -0.19
CA PHE A 99 -1.01 9.80 -1.30
C PHE A 99 0.10 9.45 -2.31
N ASN A 100 1.32 9.93 -2.07
CA ASN A 100 2.47 9.74 -2.95
C ASN A 100 3.37 8.62 -2.42
N SER A 101 3.56 7.56 -3.22
CA SER A 101 4.40 6.41 -2.84
C SER A 101 5.86 6.80 -2.59
N ASN A 102 6.41 7.80 -3.30
CA ASN A 102 7.80 8.21 -3.09
C ASN A 102 8.05 8.69 -1.65
N LEU A 103 7.11 9.44 -1.07
CA LEU A 103 7.25 9.91 0.30
C LEU A 103 7.13 8.72 1.28
N ILE A 104 6.19 7.81 1.02
CA ILE A 104 6.04 6.58 1.82
C ILE A 104 7.34 5.76 1.78
N GLU A 105 7.92 5.58 0.59
CA GLU A 105 9.14 4.81 0.35
C GLU A 105 10.38 5.39 1.06
N ILE A 106 10.50 6.71 1.13
CA ILE A 106 11.59 7.39 1.85
C ILE A 106 11.61 7.02 3.34
N TYR A 107 10.44 6.76 3.95
CA TYR A 107 10.33 6.43 5.37
C TYR A 107 10.32 4.92 5.68
N LEU A 108 10.42 4.01 4.69
CA LEU A 108 10.40 2.55 4.94
C LEU A 108 11.56 2.01 5.79
N HIS A 109 12.59 2.84 6.03
CA HIS A 109 13.71 2.50 6.90
C HIS A 109 13.41 2.66 8.39
N LYS A 110 12.21 3.14 8.75
CA LYS A 110 11.76 3.37 10.11
C LYS A 110 11.23 2.12 10.78
#